data_AF-A0A9D4CMP7-F1
#
_entry.id   AF-A0A9D4CMP7-F1
#
_cell.length_a   1.000
_cell.length_b   1.000
_cell.length_c   1.000
_cell.angle_alpha   90.00
_cell.angle_beta   90.00
_cell.angle_gamma   90.00
#
_symmetry.space_group_name_H-M   'P 1'
#
loop_
_entity.id
_entity.type
_entity.pdbx_description
1 polymer ?
#
loop_
_entity_poly.entity_id
_entity_poly.type
_entity_poly.pdbx_seq_one_letter_code
_entity_poly.pdbx_strand_id
1 'polypeptide(L)'
;MLVAGRNQLTAKETGVIVEMYSLILDSVTRLGNVLRKLRKSGCVLFKSWKSQFWCEQDRRVCVEISIGNEKDLPKLVGRTNQSEKVQHHIPVIAKFLEKCLDEWLAYIKQSRSEFYFLNFFTTDQLVILQQELAQMGSERKLSPHVFSLLSAVKDDCKLADLETALRAAQLEVHTKLSKQRPALDTLDNAGQTEDRDKEIESYNQRSTFVKELVDIGYDQTLAEMALDHVHAEDISSCDVSEAILWCMQQSCDKKEEKMKTENNVQQPNLKFEFTDWNAPSSSTLVSIIETSLRRTYQKSDDGVRPLIENLTDLWTHFLDSVSSSISDFIGLKHLGIILKHLAVSETKSVKRMYASNYKVGEPNLIVCPAGEILKVTLSIYMHDRNQPLPLSDEVLVCHTDTTIDEIEIFWRRAVFADGRKIHCLVNADILNYDVGEATERILHDLILETYHKTGTG
;
A
#
# COMPACT_ATOMS: atom_id res chain seq x y z
N MET A 1 33.99 -22.41 21.45
CA MET A 1 35.23 -21.78 21.96
C MET A 1 35.90 -22.73 22.92
N LEU A 2 37.22 -22.97 22.79
CA LEU A 2 38.02 -23.69 23.79
C LEU A 2 39.14 -22.75 24.25
N VAL A 3 39.01 -22.22 25.46
CA VAL A 3 40.00 -21.36 26.11
C VAL A 3 40.27 -21.94 27.50
N ALA A 4 41.53 -22.34 27.77
CA ALA A 4 41.95 -22.79 29.10
C ALA A 4 42.41 -21.58 29.93
N GLY A 5 41.61 -21.15 30.91
CA GLY A 5 41.90 -19.99 31.77
C GLY A 5 42.70 -20.35 33.03
N ARG A 6 43.75 -19.58 33.33
CA ARG A 6 44.50 -19.59 34.59
C ARG A 6 43.72 -18.84 35.70
N ASN A 7 43.80 -19.39 36.91
CA ASN A 7 43.13 -19.01 38.17
C ASN A 7 43.19 -17.51 38.57
N GLN A 8 42.35 -16.65 38.00
CA GLN A 8 42.04 -15.32 38.59
C GLN A 8 40.54 -15.11 38.91
N LEU A 9 39.65 -15.86 38.26
CA LEU A 9 38.22 -15.95 38.58
C LEU A 9 37.90 -17.41 38.90
N THR A 10 36.94 -17.67 39.78
CA THR A 10 36.50 -19.06 40.02
C THR A 10 35.93 -19.65 38.72
N ALA A 11 36.05 -20.97 38.52
CA ALA A 11 35.50 -21.63 37.34
C ALA A 11 33.99 -21.35 37.15
N LYS A 12 33.28 -21.12 38.26
CA LYS A 12 31.86 -20.76 38.30
C LYS A 12 31.60 -19.34 37.75
N GLU A 13 32.38 -18.34 38.16
CA GLU A 13 32.25 -16.96 37.66
C GLU A 13 32.62 -16.87 36.17
N THR A 14 33.65 -17.59 35.75
CA THR A 14 34.05 -17.66 34.34
C THR A 14 32.96 -18.30 33.48
N GLY A 15 32.32 -19.37 33.98
CA GLY A 15 31.19 -20.02 33.32
C GLY A 15 30.01 -19.07 33.08
N VAL A 16 29.59 -18.33 34.11
CA VAL A 16 28.47 -17.37 34.02
C VAL A 16 28.75 -16.26 33.00
N ILE A 17 29.98 -15.74 32.94
CA ILE A 17 30.36 -14.71 31.96
C ILE A 17 30.32 -15.26 30.53
N VAL A 18 30.82 -16.47 30.31
CA VAL A 18 30.83 -17.11 28.98
C VAL A 18 29.42 -17.43 28.52
N GLU A 19 28.56 -17.93 29.40
CA GLU A 19 27.13 -18.17 29.10
C GLU A 19 26.41 -16.86 28.76
N MET A 20 26.62 -15.82 29.55
CA MET A 20 26.04 -14.50 29.29
C MET A 20 26.51 -13.93 27.94
N TYR A 21 27.81 -13.99 27.65
CA TYR A 21 28.35 -13.56 26.36
C TYR A 21 27.72 -14.33 25.20
N SER A 22 27.63 -15.66 25.32
CA SER A 22 27.08 -16.53 24.28
C SER A 22 25.60 -16.21 24.02
N LEU A 23 24.83 -16.02 25.08
CA LEU A 23 23.41 -15.64 25.00
C LEU A 23 23.22 -14.29 24.31
N ILE A 24 24.01 -13.28 24.70
CA ILE A 24 23.94 -11.94 24.10
C ILE A 24 24.34 -12.02 22.62
N LEU A 25 25.44 -12.69 22.30
CA LEU A 25 25.94 -12.81 20.92
C LEU A 25 24.93 -13.52 20.01
N ASP A 26 24.36 -14.64 20.46
CA ASP A 26 23.34 -15.36 19.71
C ASP A 26 22.10 -14.48 19.46
N SER A 27 21.63 -13.81 20.50
CA SER A 27 20.46 -12.94 20.42
C SER A 27 20.66 -11.73 19.50
N VAL A 28 21.83 -11.09 19.55
CA VAL A 28 22.19 -9.99 18.64
C VAL A 28 22.35 -10.47 17.21
N THR A 29 22.93 -11.66 17.00
CA THR A 29 23.07 -12.27 15.67
C THR A 29 21.70 -12.57 15.06
N ARG A 30 20.79 -13.15 15.86
CA ARG A 30 19.39 -13.37 15.48
C ARG A 30 18.68 -12.06 15.12
N LEU A 31 18.77 -11.05 15.99
CA LEU A 31 18.21 -9.72 15.74
C LEU A 31 18.75 -9.07 14.45
N GLY A 32 20.07 -9.14 14.23
CA GLY A 32 20.72 -8.61 13.03
C GLY A 32 20.25 -9.30 11.75
N ASN A 33 20.08 -10.63 11.79
CA ASN A 33 19.56 -11.41 10.67
C ASN A 33 18.12 -11.02 10.32
N VAL A 34 17.26 -10.85 11.33
CA VAL A 34 15.86 -10.47 11.15
C VAL A 34 15.74 -9.04 10.61
N LEU A 35 16.50 -8.10 11.18
CA LEU A 35 16.53 -6.71 10.69
C LEU A 35 17.01 -6.64 9.23
N ARG A 36 18.00 -7.45 8.85
CA ARG A 36 18.44 -7.56 7.46
C ARG A 36 17.32 -8.08 6.56
N LYS A 37 16.56 -9.10 6.99
CA LYS A 37 15.41 -9.62 6.23
C LYS A 37 14.31 -8.56 6.08
N LEU A 38 13.95 -7.85 7.15
CA LEU A 38 12.97 -6.75 7.13
C LEU A 38 13.34 -5.62 6.15
N ARG A 39 14.64 -5.30 6.06
CA ARG A 39 15.13 -4.30 5.10
C ARG A 39 15.06 -4.80 3.67
N LYS A 40 15.45 -6.06 3.42
CA LYS A 40 15.34 -6.70 2.10
C LYS A 40 13.90 -6.88 1.65
N SER A 41 12.97 -7.08 2.58
CA SER A 41 11.53 -7.16 2.28
C SER A 41 10.90 -5.78 2.07
N GLY A 42 11.68 -4.70 2.00
CA GLY A 42 11.18 -3.37 1.63
C GLY A 42 10.37 -2.64 2.71
N CYS A 43 10.42 -3.08 3.98
CA CYS A 43 9.69 -2.39 5.04
C CYS A 43 10.34 -1.03 5.37
N VAL A 44 9.64 0.06 5.07
CA VAL A 44 10.19 1.42 5.18
C VAL A 44 10.53 1.84 6.61
N LEU A 45 9.81 1.33 7.61
CA LEU A 45 10.06 1.62 9.03
C LEU A 45 11.48 1.21 9.46
N PHE A 46 12.01 0.12 8.91
CA PHE A 46 13.30 -0.46 9.31
C PHE A 46 14.50 0.07 8.52
N LYS A 47 14.30 0.95 7.54
CA LYS A 47 15.39 1.53 6.72
C LYS A 47 16.40 2.31 7.57
N SER A 48 15.92 3.13 8.49
CA SER A 48 16.73 4.00 9.38
C SER A 48 16.82 3.49 10.82
N TRP A 49 16.35 2.27 11.09
CA TRP A 49 16.37 1.67 12.42
C TRP A 49 17.79 1.45 12.94
N LYS A 50 18.07 1.88 14.17
CA LYS A 50 19.31 1.58 14.91
C LYS A 50 18.97 1.17 16.33
N SER A 51 19.59 0.07 16.78
CA SER A 51 19.48 -0.44 18.15
C SER A 51 20.86 -0.51 18.79
N GLN A 52 21.01 0.10 19.96
CA GLN A 52 22.22 0.06 20.77
C GLN A 52 21.93 -0.71 22.07
N PHE A 53 22.82 -1.64 22.40
CA PHE A 53 22.73 -2.47 23.59
C PHE A 53 23.99 -2.28 24.43
N TRP A 54 23.84 -1.91 25.69
CA TRP A 54 24.95 -1.78 26.63
C TRP A 54 25.00 -2.99 27.54
N CYS A 55 26.12 -3.69 27.51
CA CYS A 55 26.36 -4.90 28.31
C CYS A 55 26.89 -4.61 29.72
N GLU A 56 27.04 -3.34 30.07
CA GLU A 56 27.41 -2.88 31.41
C GLU A 56 26.29 -3.19 32.41
N GLN A 57 26.64 -3.86 33.51
CA GLN A 57 25.68 -4.34 34.52
C GLN A 57 25.07 -3.19 35.34
N ASP A 58 25.81 -2.10 35.54
CA ASP A 58 25.42 -0.99 36.42
C ASP A 58 24.70 0.14 35.68
N ARG A 59 24.56 0.02 34.36
CA ARG A 59 23.98 1.05 33.52
C ARG A 59 22.45 0.95 33.55
N ARG A 60 21.80 1.97 34.11
CA ARG A 60 20.33 2.04 34.20
C ARG A 60 19.63 1.90 32.84
N VAL A 61 20.18 2.48 31.78
CA VAL A 61 19.67 2.37 30.41
C VAL A 61 20.52 1.34 29.65
N CYS A 62 19.97 0.16 29.40
CA CYS A 62 20.69 -0.92 28.71
C CYS A 62 20.32 -1.07 27.24
N VAL A 63 19.20 -0.50 26.79
CA VAL A 63 18.77 -0.52 25.38
C VAL A 63 18.35 0.86 24.93
N GLU A 64 18.78 1.26 23.74
CA GLU A 64 18.29 2.45 23.04
C GLU A 64 17.98 2.09 21.60
N ILE A 65 16.77 2.38 21.16
CA ILE A 65 16.31 2.19 19.78
C ILE A 65 15.95 3.56 19.22
N SER A 66 16.60 3.92 18.11
CA SER A 66 16.33 5.14 17.36
C SER A 66 15.81 4.78 15.97
N ILE A 67 14.79 5.51 15.53
CA ILE A 67 14.10 5.29 14.26
C ILE A 67 14.05 6.65 13.55
N GLY A 68 14.43 6.69 12.28
CA GLY A 68 14.57 7.96 11.55
C GLY A 68 16.00 8.50 11.55
N ASN A 69 16.23 9.47 10.67
CA ASN A 69 17.52 10.16 10.53
C ASN A 69 17.53 11.54 11.21
N GLU A 70 16.38 11.99 11.73
CA GLU A 70 16.25 13.28 12.38
C GLU A 70 16.78 13.22 13.81
N LYS A 71 17.56 14.23 14.20
CA LYS A 71 18.27 14.26 15.49
C LYS A 71 17.34 14.45 16.68
N ASP A 72 16.14 14.96 16.45
CA ASP A 72 15.19 15.36 17.49
C ASP A 72 14.07 14.33 17.73
N LEU A 73 14.08 13.21 17.00
CA LEU A 73 13.11 12.14 17.25
C LEU A 73 13.37 11.49 18.61
N PRO A 74 12.31 11.25 19.42
CA PRO A 74 12.46 10.58 20.69
C PRO A 74 13.04 9.17 20.50
N LYS A 75 13.67 8.62 21.53
CA LYS A 75 14.25 7.27 21.46
C LYS A 75 13.50 6.33 22.38
N LEU A 76 13.31 5.09 21.93
CA LEU A 76 12.76 4.04 22.78
C LEU A 76 13.87 3.49 23.66
N VAL A 77 13.64 3.48 24.96
CA VAL A 77 14.65 3.14 25.95
C VAL A 77 14.19 1.94 26.78
N GLY A 78 15.09 0.96 26.95
CA GLY A 78 14.92 -0.12 27.91
C GLY A 78 15.83 0.11 29.11
N ARG A 79 15.27 0.06 30.32
CA ARG A 79 15.99 0.22 31.57
C ARG A 79 16.13 -1.10 32.32
N THR A 80 17.28 -1.29 32.94
CA THR A 80 17.53 -2.44 33.82
C THR A 80 16.77 -2.27 35.14
N ASN A 81 16.21 -3.36 35.66
CA ASN A 81 15.67 -3.45 37.01
C ASN A 81 16.32 -4.64 37.76
N GLN A 82 15.84 -4.95 38.98
CA GLN A 82 16.43 -6.01 39.81
C GLN A 82 16.37 -7.41 39.16
N SER A 83 15.38 -7.66 38.29
CA SER A 83 15.15 -8.94 37.61
C SER A 83 15.55 -8.95 36.14
N GLU A 84 15.47 -7.80 35.47
CA GLU A 84 15.62 -7.64 34.03
C GLU A 84 16.87 -6.84 33.73
N LYS A 85 17.79 -7.50 33.04
CA LYS A 85 19.04 -6.95 32.53
C LYS A 85 19.06 -7.06 31.01
N VAL A 86 20.08 -6.51 30.37
CA VAL A 86 20.23 -6.50 28.90
C VAL A 86 19.96 -7.85 28.22
N GLN A 87 20.37 -8.97 28.84
CA GLN A 87 20.17 -10.31 28.30
C GLN A 87 18.71 -10.76 28.24
N HIS A 88 17.80 -10.07 28.95
CA HIS A 88 16.36 -10.30 28.87
C HIS A 88 15.70 -9.41 27.81
N HIS A 89 16.24 -8.22 27.53
CA HIS A 89 15.68 -7.33 26.51
C HIS A 89 15.95 -7.83 25.09
N ILE A 90 17.20 -8.21 24.77
CA ILE A 90 17.60 -8.54 23.39
C ILE A 90 16.75 -9.70 22.80
N PRO A 91 16.55 -10.84 23.48
CA PRO A 91 15.76 -11.94 22.92
C PRO A 91 14.30 -11.56 22.67
N VAL A 92 13.71 -10.73 23.53
CA VAL A 92 12.31 -10.31 23.40
C VAL A 92 12.16 -9.31 22.25
N ILE A 93 13.12 -8.40 22.07
CA ILE A 93 13.15 -7.50 20.90
C ILE A 93 13.37 -8.31 19.61
N ALA A 94 14.25 -9.32 19.63
CA ALA A 94 14.45 -10.20 18.48
C ALA A 94 13.16 -10.93 18.09
N LYS A 95 12.44 -11.49 19.07
CA LYS A 95 11.13 -12.14 18.87
C LYS A 95 10.08 -11.16 18.34
N PHE A 96 10.09 -9.91 18.82
CA PHE A 96 9.21 -8.86 18.30
C PHE A 96 9.50 -8.56 16.82
N LEU A 97 10.78 -8.38 16.45
CA LEU A 97 11.14 -8.12 15.05
C LEU A 97 10.80 -9.29 14.12
N GLU A 98 10.88 -10.53 14.61
CA GLU A 98 10.45 -11.72 13.85
C GLU A 98 8.96 -11.70 13.59
N LYS A 99 8.17 -11.37 14.61
CA LYS A 99 6.72 -11.17 14.45
C LYS A 99 6.43 -10.08 13.41
N CYS A 100 7.12 -8.94 13.48
CA CYS A 100 6.97 -7.89 12.47
C CYS A 100 7.33 -8.37 11.05
N LEU A 101 8.36 -9.20 10.92
CA LEU A 101 8.75 -9.78 9.63
C LEU A 101 7.65 -10.68 9.08
N ASP A 102 7.12 -11.58 9.90
CA ASP A 102 6.07 -12.52 9.48
C ASP A 102 4.79 -11.77 9.07
N GLU A 103 4.36 -10.78 9.86
CA GLU A 103 3.19 -9.95 9.55
C GLU A 103 3.41 -9.11 8.28
N TRP A 104 4.61 -8.55 8.09
CA TRP A 104 4.94 -7.77 6.90
C TRP A 104 4.97 -8.62 5.63
N LEU A 105 5.58 -9.81 5.68
CA LEU A 105 5.59 -10.74 4.55
C LEU A 105 4.17 -11.22 4.21
N ALA A 106 3.35 -11.48 5.23
CA ALA A 106 1.93 -11.81 5.04
C ALA A 106 1.17 -10.66 4.36
N TYR A 107 1.38 -9.41 4.80
CA TYR A 107 0.79 -8.23 4.17
C TYR A 107 1.20 -8.06 2.69
N ILE A 108 2.48 -8.25 2.36
CA ILE A 108 2.96 -8.21 0.97
C ILE A 108 2.30 -9.33 0.15
N LYS A 109 2.30 -10.56 0.68
CA LYS A 109 1.69 -11.73 0.03
C LYS A 109 0.22 -11.49 -0.27
N GLN A 110 -0.54 -11.00 0.71
CA GLN A 110 -1.96 -10.67 0.54
C GLN A 110 -2.16 -9.54 -0.48
N SER A 111 -1.36 -8.48 -0.41
CA SER A 111 -1.45 -7.35 -1.36
C SER A 111 -1.18 -7.82 -2.80
N ARG A 112 -0.15 -8.65 -3.02
CA ARG A 112 0.17 -9.24 -4.32
C ARG A 112 -0.92 -10.16 -4.86
N SER A 113 -1.61 -10.84 -3.97
CA SER A 113 -2.74 -11.71 -4.27
C SER A 113 -4.04 -10.95 -4.58
N GLU A 114 -4.19 -9.73 -4.07
CA GLU A 114 -5.33 -8.85 -4.34
C GLU A 114 -5.11 -7.99 -5.60
N PHE A 115 -3.88 -7.49 -5.79
CA PHE A 115 -3.52 -6.58 -6.88
C PHE A 115 -2.53 -7.23 -7.85
N TYR A 116 -3.07 -7.79 -8.93
CA TYR A 116 -2.30 -8.52 -9.96
C TYR A 116 -1.06 -7.77 -10.47
N PHE A 117 -1.19 -6.47 -10.79
CA PHE A 117 -0.11 -5.68 -11.39
C PHE A 117 1.06 -5.39 -10.45
N LEU A 118 0.92 -5.63 -9.13
CA LEU A 118 2.08 -5.62 -8.23
C LEU A 118 3.08 -6.75 -8.56
N ASN A 119 2.62 -7.84 -9.18
CA ASN A 119 3.43 -9.00 -9.56
C ASN A 119 4.31 -8.76 -10.79
N PHE A 120 4.36 -7.54 -11.33
CA PHE A 120 5.33 -7.17 -12.36
C PHE A 120 6.64 -6.66 -11.78
N PHE A 121 6.67 -6.42 -10.47
CA PHE A 121 7.78 -5.73 -9.81
C PHE A 121 8.32 -6.56 -8.64
N THR A 122 9.64 -6.54 -8.49
CA THR A 122 10.32 -7.01 -7.28
C THR A 122 9.98 -6.14 -6.08
N THR A 123 10.22 -6.63 -4.87
CA THR A 123 9.99 -5.85 -3.64
C THR A 123 10.77 -4.54 -3.64
N ASP A 124 12.03 -4.56 -4.11
CA ASP A 124 12.85 -3.34 -4.23
C ASP A 124 12.26 -2.35 -5.26
N GLN A 125 11.78 -2.85 -6.40
CA GLN A 125 11.14 -2.02 -7.42
C GLN A 125 9.83 -1.41 -6.90
N LEU A 126 9.03 -2.16 -6.14
CA LEU A 126 7.82 -1.63 -5.50
C LEU A 126 8.18 -0.49 -4.54
N VAL A 127 9.19 -0.67 -3.68
CA VAL A 127 9.64 0.39 -2.76
C VAL A 127 10.06 1.65 -3.50
N ILE A 128 10.76 1.52 -4.63
CA ILE A 128 11.14 2.66 -5.48
C ILE A 128 9.88 3.36 -6.01
N LEU A 129 8.94 2.61 -6.57
CA LEU A 129 7.68 3.16 -7.09
C LEU A 129 6.89 3.87 -5.98
N GLN A 130 6.78 3.28 -4.80
CA GLN A 130 6.04 3.87 -3.67
C GLN A 130 6.63 5.20 -3.20
N GLN A 131 7.95 5.36 -3.24
CA GLN A 131 8.65 6.58 -2.82
C GLN A 131 8.66 7.66 -3.91
N GLU A 132 8.84 7.28 -5.17
CA GLU A 132 8.88 8.22 -6.29
C GLU A 132 7.47 8.74 -6.62
N LEU A 133 6.47 7.87 -6.62
CA LEU A 133 5.09 8.27 -6.91
C LEU A 133 4.48 9.11 -5.79
N ALA A 134 4.93 8.95 -4.54
CA ALA A 134 4.55 9.84 -3.45
C ALA A 134 5.05 11.28 -3.68
N GLN A 135 6.20 11.44 -4.35
CA GLN A 135 6.77 12.76 -4.66
C GLN A 135 6.15 13.45 -5.88
N MET A 136 5.29 12.76 -6.63
CA MET A 136 4.52 13.41 -7.68
C MET A 136 3.71 14.56 -7.04
N GLY A 137 3.75 15.75 -7.61
CA GLY A 137 3.14 16.96 -7.03
C GLY A 137 4.08 17.82 -6.19
N SER A 138 5.29 17.35 -5.88
CA SER A 138 6.39 18.21 -5.39
C SER A 138 7.08 18.92 -6.56
N GLU A 139 7.87 19.96 -6.30
CA GLU A 139 8.67 20.67 -7.34
C GLU A 139 9.73 19.76 -8.03
N ARG A 140 9.95 18.56 -7.49
CA ARG A 140 10.95 17.61 -7.95
C ARG A 140 10.45 16.82 -9.16
N LYS A 141 11.29 16.75 -10.20
CA LYS A 141 11.03 15.89 -11.37
C LYS A 141 11.23 14.41 -11.01
N LEU A 142 10.29 13.56 -11.44
CA LEU A 142 10.40 12.10 -11.35
C LEU A 142 11.67 11.58 -12.03
N SER A 143 12.27 10.54 -11.45
CA SER A 143 13.37 9.82 -12.08
C SER A 143 12.92 9.13 -13.39
N PRO A 144 13.68 9.25 -14.51
CA PRO A 144 13.38 8.55 -15.76
C PRO A 144 13.26 7.03 -15.60
N HIS A 145 13.96 6.45 -14.62
CA HIS A 145 13.93 5.02 -14.31
C HIS A 145 12.53 4.53 -13.92
N VAL A 146 11.68 5.40 -13.34
CA VAL A 146 10.29 5.06 -13.00
C VAL A 146 9.51 4.67 -14.26
N PHE A 147 9.68 5.43 -15.35
CA PHE A 147 9.02 5.13 -16.61
C PHE A 147 9.54 3.84 -17.25
N SER A 148 10.83 3.54 -17.10
CA SER A 148 11.41 2.25 -17.52
C SER A 148 10.89 1.07 -16.72
N LEU A 149 10.51 1.26 -15.45
CA LEU A 149 9.83 0.21 -14.68
C LEU A 149 8.37 0.09 -15.12
N LEU A 150 7.65 1.21 -15.23
CA LEU A 150 6.24 1.22 -15.61
C LEU A 150 5.99 0.71 -17.04
N SER A 151 7.01 0.69 -17.90
CA SER A 151 6.92 0.06 -19.23
C SER A 151 6.60 -1.44 -19.19
N ALA A 152 6.82 -2.10 -18.05
CA ALA A 152 6.39 -3.49 -17.85
C ALA A 152 4.86 -3.64 -17.76
N VAL A 153 4.14 -2.56 -17.41
CA VAL A 153 2.68 -2.54 -17.26
C VAL A 153 2.02 -1.83 -18.44
N LYS A 154 2.59 -0.70 -18.88
CA LYS A 154 2.12 0.07 -20.02
C LYS A 154 3.28 0.47 -20.93
N ASP A 155 3.24 0.05 -22.18
CA ASP A 155 4.22 0.40 -23.18
C ASP A 155 4.20 1.91 -23.50
N ASP A 156 5.39 2.51 -23.69
CA ASP A 156 5.60 3.96 -23.87
C ASP A 156 4.87 4.82 -22.81
N CYS A 157 4.90 4.39 -21.53
CA CYS A 157 4.26 5.11 -20.42
C CYS A 157 4.82 6.54 -20.26
N LYS A 158 3.94 7.55 -20.37
CA LYS A 158 4.29 8.97 -20.18
C LYS A 158 3.76 9.51 -18.85
N LEU A 159 4.24 10.70 -18.49
CA LEU A 159 3.78 11.41 -17.30
C LEU A 159 2.26 11.63 -17.31
N ALA A 160 1.69 11.98 -18.47
CA ALA A 160 0.26 12.21 -18.62
C ALA A 160 -0.59 10.95 -18.36
N ASP A 161 -0.11 9.78 -18.79
CA ASP A 161 -0.78 8.50 -18.54
C ASP A 161 -0.79 8.19 -17.04
N LEU A 162 0.35 8.41 -16.38
CA LEU A 162 0.50 8.22 -14.95
C LEU A 162 -0.36 9.19 -14.13
N GLU A 163 -0.41 10.47 -14.50
CA GLU A 163 -1.29 11.46 -13.87
C GLU A 163 -2.77 11.08 -14.00
N THR A 164 -3.17 10.59 -15.17
CA THR A 164 -4.55 10.13 -15.43
C THR A 164 -4.87 8.90 -14.59
N ALA A 165 -3.98 7.90 -14.56
CA ALA A 165 -4.14 6.69 -13.77
C ALA A 165 -4.21 7.00 -12.27
N LEU A 166 -3.40 7.96 -11.80
CA LEU A 166 -3.45 8.41 -10.42
C LEU A 166 -4.81 9.03 -10.12
N ARG A 167 -5.28 10.04 -10.87
CA ARG A 167 -6.59 10.67 -10.65
C ARG A 167 -7.73 9.66 -10.62
N ALA A 168 -7.72 8.69 -11.55
CA ALA A 168 -8.71 7.61 -11.58
C ALA A 168 -8.66 6.74 -10.32
N ALA A 169 -7.45 6.41 -9.83
CA ALA A 169 -7.27 5.67 -8.60
C ALA A 169 -7.79 6.44 -7.37
N GLN A 170 -7.52 7.75 -7.28
CA GLN A 170 -8.02 8.60 -6.19
C GLN A 170 -9.55 8.56 -6.16
N LEU A 171 -10.19 8.79 -7.31
CA LEU A 171 -11.65 8.75 -7.44
C LEU A 171 -12.24 7.39 -7.02
N GLU A 172 -11.60 6.27 -7.40
CA GLU A 172 -12.04 4.94 -6.99
C GLU A 172 -11.95 4.75 -5.47
N VAL A 173 -10.87 5.20 -4.84
CA VAL A 173 -10.68 5.10 -3.39
C VAL A 173 -11.72 5.94 -2.65
N HIS A 174 -11.94 7.20 -3.05
CA HIS A 174 -12.95 8.07 -2.45
C HIS A 174 -14.38 7.50 -2.60
N THR A 175 -14.69 6.92 -3.76
CA THR A 175 -16.00 6.32 -4.01
C THR A 175 -16.22 5.05 -3.19
N LYS A 176 -15.18 4.25 -2.93
CA LYS A 176 -15.30 3.07 -2.06
C LYS A 176 -15.45 3.47 -0.60
N LEU A 177 -14.79 4.52 -0.14
CA LEU A 177 -14.93 5.05 1.22
C LEU A 177 -16.33 5.60 1.48
N SER A 178 -16.94 6.30 0.51
CA SER A 178 -18.31 6.82 0.66
C SER A 178 -19.36 5.70 0.72
N LYS A 179 -19.12 4.57 0.02
CA LYS A 179 -19.99 3.39 0.03
C LYS A 179 -19.81 2.47 1.24
N GLN A 180 -18.73 2.61 2.01
CA GLN A 180 -18.39 1.78 3.17
C GLN A 180 -18.82 2.37 4.53
N ARG A 181 -19.40 3.58 4.57
CA ARG A 181 -20.04 4.06 5.81
C ARG A 181 -21.29 3.19 6.06
N PRO A 182 -21.37 2.43 7.17
CA PRO A 182 -22.58 1.69 7.48
C PRO A 182 -23.69 2.70 7.79
N ALA A 183 -24.86 2.48 7.19
CA ALA A 183 -26.10 2.90 7.81
C ALA A 183 -26.31 1.98 9.02
N LEU A 184 -26.08 2.47 10.24
CA LEU A 184 -26.56 1.80 11.44
C LEU A 184 -26.93 2.80 12.54
N ASP A 185 -28.24 2.94 12.69
CA ASP A 185 -29.02 2.92 13.92
C ASP A 185 -28.64 3.84 15.09
N THR A 186 -29.52 4.82 15.27
CA THR A 186 -30.26 5.06 16.53
C THR A 186 -29.98 4.04 17.64
N LEU A 187 -29.37 4.50 18.74
CA LEU A 187 -30.03 4.66 20.04
C LEU A 187 -29.03 5.17 21.10
N ASP A 188 -29.56 6.05 21.94
CA ASP A 188 -29.13 6.46 23.28
C ASP A 188 -27.87 7.31 23.45
N ASN A 189 -28.07 8.62 23.38
CA ASN A 189 -27.70 9.49 24.50
C ASN A 189 -28.74 10.59 24.67
N ALA A 190 -29.52 10.45 25.75
CA ALA A 190 -30.53 11.41 26.18
C ALA A 190 -29.88 12.75 26.54
N GLY A 191 -30.33 13.81 25.87
CA GLY A 191 -30.03 15.19 26.23
C GLY A 191 -29.72 16.04 25.01
N GLN A 192 -30.73 16.81 24.56
CA GLN A 192 -30.75 17.86 23.52
C GLN A 192 -31.60 17.50 22.28
N THR A 193 -32.91 17.33 22.46
CA THR A 193 -33.89 16.93 21.42
C THR A 193 -34.97 17.99 21.16
N GLU A 194 -34.68 19.29 21.23
CA GLU A 194 -35.71 20.30 20.85
C GLU A 194 -35.26 21.32 19.79
N ASP A 195 -33.95 21.46 19.51
CA ASP A 195 -33.44 22.37 18.47
C ASP A 195 -33.11 21.68 17.13
N ARG A 196 -32.76 20.39 17.12
CA ARG A 196 -32.35 19.69 15.88
C ARG A 196 -33.51 19.26 14.97
N ASP A 197 -34.70 19.03 15.54
CA ASP A 197 -35.85 18.60 14.74
C ASP A 197 -36.38 19.74 13.85
N LYS A 198 -36.24 21.00 14.30
CA LYS A 198 -36.63 22.19 13.53
C LYS A 198 -35.70 22.47 12.34
N GLU A 199 -34.41 22.20 12.47
CA GLU A 199 -33.43 22.38 11.38
C GLU A 199 -33.60 21.33 10.27
N ILE A 200 -33.88 20.07 10.64
CA ILE A 200 -34.09 18.97 9.69
C ILE A 200 -35.41 19.17 8.92
N GLU A 201 -36.46 19.64 9.61
CA GLU A 201 -37.74 19.94 8.97
C GLU A 201 -37.63 21.13 8.00
N SER A 202 -36.86 22.17 8.37
CA SER A 202 -36.55 23.31 7.48
C SER A 202 -35.77 22.87 6.22
N TYR A 203 -34.76 22.01 6.36
CA TYR A 203 -33.97 21.51 5.22
C TYR A 203 -34.81 20.68 4.24
N ASN A 204 -35.69 19.82 4.76
CA ASN A 204 -36.57 18.99 3.93
C ASN A 204 -37.61 19.83 3.18
N GLN A 205 -38.12 20.89 3.78
CA GLN A 205 -39.04 21.83 3.11
C GLN A 205 -38.35 22.59 1.98
N ARG A 206 -37.11 23.08 2.19
CA ARG A 206 -36.29 23.73 1.15
C ARG A 206 -35.99 22.78 -0.02
N SER A 207 -35.64 21.53 0.28
CA SER A 207 -35.38 20.52 -0.74
C SER A 207 -36.61 20.15 -1.56
N THR A 208 -37.81 20.19 -0.95
CA THR A 208 -39.07 19.90 -1.66
C THR A 208 -39.42 21.06 -2.59
N PHE A 209 -39.27 22.30 -2.12
CA PHE A 209 -39.56 23.51 -2.92
C PHE A 209 -38.67 23.64 -4.16
N VAL A 210 -37.36 23.41 -4.02
CA VAL A 210 -36.42 23.45 -5.16
C VAL A 210 -36.76 22.37 -6.18
N LYS A 211 -37.16 21.17 -5.70
CA LYS A 211 -37.53 20.07 -6.58
C LYS A 211 -38.80 20.35 -7.38
N GLU A 212 -39.80 21.00 -6.80
CA GLU A 212 -41.01 21.39 -7.53
C GLU A 212 -40.73 22.39 -8.66
N LEU A 213 -39.86 23.39 -8.44
CA LEU A 213 -39.46 24.35 -9.48
C LEU A 213 -38.68 23.67 -10.62
N VAL A 214 -37.85 22.68 -10.28
CA VAL A 214 -37.10 21.89 -11.26
C VAL A 214 -38.04 20.99 -12.07
N ASP A 215 -39.05 20.37 -11.44
CA ASP A 215 -40.07 19.57 -12.13
C ASP A 215 -40.95 20.43 -13.06
N ILE A 216 -41.14 21.72 -12.76
CA ILE A 216 -41.81 22.69 -13.65
C ILE A 216 -40.92 23.07 -14.86
N GLY A 217 -39.63 22.74 -14.82
CA GLY A 217 -38.69 22.90 -15.93
C GLY A 217 -37.71 24.07 -15.79
N TYR A 218 -37.56 24.64 -14.59
CA TYR A 218 -36.52 25.64 -14.33
C TYR A 218 -35.17 24.98 -13.98
N ASP A 219 -34.07 25.65 -14.34
CA ASP A 219 -32.73 25.17 -14.00
C ASP A 219 -32.49 25.19 -12.48
N GLN A 220 -31.78 24.18 -11.98
CA GLN A 220 -31.52 23.97 -10.54
C GLN A 220 -30.96 25.24 -9.86
N THR A 221 -30.06 25.94 -10.55
CA THR A 221 -29.43 27.16 -10.02
C THR A 221 -30.42 28.32 -9.91
N LEU A 222 -31.38 28.42 -10.83
CA LEU A 222 -32.40 29.46 -10.82
C LEU A 222 -33.44 29.18 -9.72
N ALA A 223 -33.78 27.91 -9.52
CA ALA A 223 -34.68 27.46 -8.45
C ALA A 223 -34.12 27.71 -7.05
N GLU A 224 -32.81 27.52 -6.86
CA GLU A 224 -32.10 27.84 -5.60
C GLU A 224 -32.07 29.35 -5.33
N MET A 225 -31.82 30.17 -6.36
CA MET A 225 -31.85 31.63 -6.21
C MET A 225 -33.27 32.18 -5.95
N ALA A 226 -34.30 31.56 -6.51
CA ALA A 226 -35.69 31.94 -6.27
C ALA A 226 -36.09 31.67 -4.81
N LEU A 227 -35.58 30.59 -4.21
CA LEU A 227 -35.79 30.26 -2.80
C LEU A 227 -35.18 31.32 -1.87
N ASP A 228 -34.00 31.85 -2.21
CA ASP A 228 -33.34 32.89 -1.41
C ASP A 228 -34.04 34.26 -1.52
N HIS A 229 -34.67 34.55 -2.67
CA HIS A 229 -35.41 35.80 -2.88
C HIS A 229 -36.74 35.87 -2.11
N VAL A 230 -37.38 34.73 -1.87
CA VAL A 230 -38.71 34.68 -1.21
C VAL A 230 -38.63 34.86 0.31
N HIS A 231 -37.45 35.18 0.88
CA HIS A 231 -37.22 35.55 2.30
C HIS A 231 -38.07 34.76 3.31
N ALA A 232 -37.70 33.50 3.50
CA ALA A 232 -38.38 32.55 4.37
C ALA A 232 -38.07 32.76 5.87
N GLU A 233 -38.78 33.66 6.54
CA GLU A 233 -39.02 33.51 8.00
C GLU A 233 -40.22 32.58 8.29
N ASP A 234 -41.07 32.28 7.30
CA ASP A 234 -42.10 31.22 7.39
C ASP A 234 -42.38 30.58 6.01
N ILE A 235 -41.80 29.39 5.76
CA ILE A 235 -42.00 28.62 4.50
C ILE A 235 -43.43 28.08 4.38
N SER A 236 -44.16 27.95 5.49
CA SER A 236 -45.51 27.34 5.48
C SER A 236 -46.60 28.21 4.85
N SER A 237 -46.34 29.50 4.60
CA SER A 237 -47.28 30.40 3.90
C SER A 237 -46.84 30.82 2.51
N CYS A 238 -45.73 30.29 1.98
CA CYS A 238 -45.24 30.68 0.66
C CYS A 238 -45.93 29.92 -0.46
N ASP A 239 -46.65 30.65 -1.32
CA ASP A 239 -47.29 30.14 -2.52
C ASP A 239 -46.25 30.02 -3.65
N VAL A 240 -46.07 28.82 -4.20
CA VAL A 240 -45.14 28.49 -5.31
C VAL A 240 -45.33 29.43 -6.51
N SER A 241 -46.52 30.02 -6.64
CA SER A 241 -46.88 31.02 -7.65
C SER A 241 -45.97 32.26 -7.67
N GLU A 242 -45.46 32.72 -6.52
CA GLU A 242 -44.62 33.93 -6.42
C GLU A 242 -43.19 33.68 -6.92
N ALA A 243 -42.62 32.50 -6.63
CA ALA A 243 -41.30 32.10 -7.11
C ALA A 243 -41.29 31.88 -8.64
N ILE A 244 -42.39 31.38 -9.21
CA ILE A 244 -42.54 31.24 -10.67
C ILE A 244 -42.52 32.62 -11.34
N LEU A 245 -43.22 33.62 -10.78
CA LEU A 245 -43.22 34.99 -11.32
C LEU A 245 -41.81 35.60 -11.32
N TRP A 246 -41.04 35.41 -10.25
CA TRP A 246 -39.65 35.88 -10.18
C TRP A 246 -38.74 35.20 -11.21
N CYS A 247 -38.83 33.87 -11.34
CA CYS A 247 -38.10 33.11 -12.34
C CYS A 247 -38.45 33.55 -13.78
N MET A 248 -39.71 33.88 -14.05
CA MET A 248 -40.15 34.41 -15.35
C MET A 248 -39.55 35.80 -15.62
N GLN A 249 -39.49 36.69 -14.63
CA GLN A 249 -38.91 38.03 -14.76
C GLN A 249 -37.41 37.94 -15.12
N GLN A 250 -36.65 37.11 -14.40
CA GLN A 250 -35.20 36.93 -14.60
C GLN A 250 -34.83 36.22 -15.91
N SER A 251 -35.73 35.40 -16.45
CA SER A 251 -35.51 34.77 -17.76
C SER A 251 -35.77 35.72 -18.94
N CYS A 252 -36.50 36.82 -18.73
CA CYS A 252 -36.74 37.85 -19.75
C CYS A 252 -35.58 38.85 -19.87
N ASP A 253 -34.89 39.18 -18.77
CA ASP A 253 -33.76 40.13 -18.77
C ASP A 253 -32.47 39.55 -19.40
N LYS A 254 -32.34 38.21 -19.52
CA LYS A 254 -31.16 37.53 -20.10
C LYS A 254 -31.10 37.51 -21.64
N LYS A 255 -32.02 38.17 -22.35
CA LYS A 255 -32.01 38.21 -23.83
C LYS A 255 -31.20 39.35 -24.45
N GLU A 256 -30.72 40.34 -23.69
CA GLU A 256 -29.98 41.48 -24.26
C GLU A 256 -28.44 41.41 -24.17
N GLU A 257 -27.84 40.49 -23.39
CA GLU A 257 -26.36 40.44 -23.22
C GLU A 257 -25.64 39.25 -23.89
N LYS A 258 -26.33 38.41 -24.67
CA LYS A 258 -25.74 37.21 -25.31
C LYS A 258 -24.99 37.45 -26.64
N MET A 259 -24.61 38.68 -26.95
CA MET A 259 -23.95 39.01 -28.22
C MET A 259 -22.59 39.67 -27.98
N LYS A 260 -21.64 38.95 -27.35
CA LYS A 260 -20.18 39.23 -27.34
C LYS A 260 -19.43 38.22 -26.44
N THR A 261 -19.33 36.95 -26.85
CA THR A 261 -18.18 36.05 -26.56
C THR A 261 -18.53 34.62 -26.99
N GLU A 262 -18.68 34.40 -28.28
CA GLU A 262 -18.49 33.06 -28.87
C GLU A 262 -17.10 33.07 -29.51
N ASN A 263 -16.09 32.61 -28.77
CA ASN A 263 -14.80 32.10 -29.26
C ASN A 263 -13.93 31.66 -28.08
N ASN A 264 -14.29 30.54 -27.44
CA ASN A 264 -13.35 29.55 -26.88
C ASN A 264 -14.16 28.42 -26.23
N VAL A 265 -14.22 27.27 -26.90
CA VAL A 265 -14.62 26.02 -26.23
C VAL A 265 -13.40 25.55 -25.44
N GLN A 266 -13.22 26.11 -24.24
CA GLN A 266 -12.40 25.49 -23.21
C GLN A 266 -13.28 24.44 -22.50
N GLN A 267 -12.81 23.19 -22.46
CA GLN A 267 -13.28 22.20 -21.49
C GLN A 267 -13.25 22.82 -20.09
N PRO A 268 -14.18 22.48 -19.18
CA PRO A 268 -14.22 23.08 -17.85
C PRO A 268 -12.91 22.73 -17.12
N ASN A 269 -12.06 23.75 -16.95
CA ASN A 269 -10.91 23.73 -16.06
C ASN A 269 -11.43 23.65 -14.62
N LEU A 270 -11.85 22.45 -14.17
CA LEU A 270 -11.67 22.11 -12.78
C LEU A 270 -10.16 21.93 -12.59
N LYS A 271 -9.51 22.90 -11.94
CA LYS A 271 -8.22 22.69 -11.31
C LYS A 271 -8.41 21.64 -10.21
N PHE A 272 -8.36 20.37 -10.58
CA PHE A 272 -8.24 19.27 -9.64
C PHE A 272 -6.80 19.28 -9.15
N GLU A 273 -6.56 19.97 -8.03
CA GLU A 273 -5.24 20.01 -7.41
C GLU A 273 -4.83 18.60 -7.02
N PHE A 274 -3.57 18.28 -7.32
CA PHE A 274 -2.93 16.96 -7.21
C PHE A 274 -2.80 16.46 -5.74
N THR A 275 -3.53 17.05 -4.79
CA THR A 275 -3.16 17.14 -3.39
C THR A 275 -3.82 16.11 -2.48
N ASP A 276 -4.82 15.32 -2.88
CA ASP A 276 -5.53 14.46 -1.90
C ASP A 276 -4.66 13.38 -1.22
N TRP A 277 -3.49 13.06 -1.79
CA TRP A 277 -2.52 12.13 -1.19
C TRP A 277 -1.36 12.83 -0.49
N ASN A 278 -1.18 14.12 -0.80
CA ASN A 278 -0.05 14.97 -0.43
C ASN A 278 -0.49 16.29 0.23
N ALA A 279 -1.74 16.40 0.70
CA ALA A 279 -2.26 17.59 1.33
C ALA A 279 -1.54 17.80 2.68
N PRO A 280 -1.37 19.07 3.13
CA PRO A 280 -0.54 19.43 4.29
C PRO A 280 -1.08 18.94 5.66
N SER A 281 -2.15 18.13 5.66
CA SER A 281 -2.70 17.44 6.83
C SER A 281 -2.38 15.92 6.85
N SER A 282 -1.63 15.38 5.89
CA SER A 282 -1.24 13.96 5.84
C SER A 282 0.04 13.68 6.64
N SER A 283 -0.06 12.77 7.61
CA SER A 283 1.05 12.38 8.48
C SER A 283 2.23 11.81 7.68
N THR A 284 3.43 12.39 7.81
CA THR A 284 4.69 11.80 7.34
C THR A 284 5.06 10.56 8.16
N LEU A 285 5.95 9.70 7.66
CA LEU A 285 6.51 8.60 8.48
C LEU A 285 7.10 9.14 9.78
N VAL A 286 7.79 10.27 9.68
CA VAL A 286 8.38 10.98 10.82
C VAL A 286 7.31 11.36 11.83
N SER A 287 6.20 11.96 11.40
CA SER A 287 5.13 12.37 12.31
C SER A 287 4.41 11.18 12.98
N ILE A 288 4.30 10.03 12.29
CA ILE A 288 3.74 8.79 12.86
C ILE A 288 4.68 8.26 13.94
N ILE A 289 5.97 8.18 13.62
CA ILE A 289 7.01 7.78 14.56
C ILE A 289 6.97 8.73 15.76
N GLU A 290 6.96 10.04 15.54
CA GLU A 290 6.92 11.06 16.59
C GLU A 290 5.66 10.96 17.46
N THR A 291 4.47 10.79 16.86
CA THR A 291 3.20 10.66 17.58
C THR A 291 3.18 9.41 18.45
N SER A 292 3.59 8.27 17.89
CA SER A 292 3.69 7.01 18.62
C SER A 292 4.68 7.14 19.78
N LEU A 293 5.86 7.73 19.54
CA LEU A 293 6.89 7.91 20.56
C LEU A 293 6.52 8.97 21.62
N ARG A 294 5.79 10.04 21.29
CA ARG A 294 5.36 11.04 22.30
C ARG A 294 4.42 10.43 23.33
N ARG A 295 3.59 9.45 22.94
CA ARG A 295 2.72 8.70 23.88
C ARG A 295 3.51 7.80 24.84
N THR A 296 4.68 7.30 24.43
CA THR A 296 5.48 6.38 25.26
C THR A 296 6.19 7.09 26.42
N TYR A 297 6.56 8.36 26.25
CA TYR A 297 7.25 9.16 27.29
C TYR A 297 6.38 9.51 28.52
N GLN A 298 5.08 9.20 28.50
CA GLN A 298 4.16 9.48 29.61
C GLN A 298 4.02 8.31 30.60
N LYS A 299 4.55 7.11 30.28
CA LYS A 299 4.51 5.93 31.18
C LYS A 299 5.80 5.84 31.99
N SER A 300 5.68 5.67 33.31
CA SER A 300 6.77 5.77 34.29
C SER A 300 7.57 4.47 34.54
N ASP A 301 7.23 3.39 33.85
CA ASP A 301 7.89 2.09 33.98
C ASP A 301 8.61 1.75 32.66
N ASP A 302 9.91 1.49 32.74
CA ASP A 302 10.81 1.35 31.58
C ASP A 302 11.47 -0.04 31.52
N GLY A 303 10.82 -1.09 32.04
CA GLY A 303 11.30 -2.49 31.96
C GLY A 303 11.18 -3.10 30.55
N VAL A 304 11.37 -4.42 30.44
CA VAL A 304 11.27 -5.14 29.15
C VAL A 304 9.86 -5.02 28.56
N ARG A 305 8.83 -5.19 29.40
CA ARG A 305 7.43 -5.21 28.96
C ARG A 305 6.96 -3.86 28.39
N PRO A 306 7.13 -2.71 29.08
CA PRO A 306 6.76 -1.40 28.53
C PRO A 306 7.47 -1.08 27.22
N LEU A 307 8.76 -1.43 27.09
CA LEU A 307 9.50 -1.26 25.84
C LEU A 307 8.84 -2.01 24.67
N ILE A 308 8.39 -3.25 24.91
CA ILE A 308 7.76 -4.08 23.88
C ILE A 308 6.33 -3.62 23.57
N GLU A 309 5.57 -3.14 24.58
CA GLU A 309 4.27 -2.52 24.36
C GLU A 309 4.41 -1.27 23.47
N ASN A 310 5.37 -0.39 23.78
CA ASN A 310 5.69 0.78 22.97
C ASN A 310 6.09 0.44 21.53
N LEU A 311 6.89 -0.61 21.35
CA LEU A 311 7.28 -1.12 20.04
C LEU A 311 6.08 -1.70 19.27
N THR A 312 5.18 -2.38 19.97
CA THR A 312 3.96 -2.93 19.40
C THR A 312 3.01 -1.82 18.95
N ASP A 313 2.82 -0.79 19.78
CA ASP A 313 2.01 0.39 19.45
C ASP A 313 2.56 1.13 18.22
N LEU A 314 3.90 1.28 18.14
CA LEU A 314 4.53 1.86 16.95
C LEU A 314 4.24 1.02 15.69
N TRP A 315 4.35 -0.30 15.80
CA TRP A 315 4.16 -1.21 14.68
C TRP A 315 2.70 -1.23 14.19
N THR A 316 1.73 -1.25 15.10
CA THR A 316 0.30 -1.19 14.74
C THR A 316 -0.05 0.13 14.05
N HIS A 317 0.39 1.26 14.61
CA HIS A 317 0.19 2.56 13.97
C HIS A 317 0.86 2.66 12.60
N PHE A 318 2.04 2.06 12.44
CA PHE A 318 2.70 1.99 11.14
C PHE A 318 1.87 1.18 10.14
N LEU A 319 1.41 -0.02 10.49
CA LEU A 319 0.60 -0.86 9.59
C LEU A 319 -0.72 -0.21 9.18
N ASP A 320 -1.41 0.46 10.12
CA ASP A 320 -2.63 1.22 9.83
C ASP A 320 -2.34 2.33 8.80
N SER A 321 -1.22 3.03 8.97
CA SER A 321 -0.82 4.14 8.10
C SER A 321 -0.37 3.69 6.71
N VAL A 322 0.26 2.50 6.60
CA VAL A 322 0.61 1.90 5.31
C VAL A 322 -0.64 1.62 4.47
N SER A 323 -1.76 1.31 5.12
CA SER A 323 -3.04 1.07 4.44
C SER A 323 -3.70 2.35 3.92
N SER A 324 -3.47 3.50 4.57
CA SER A 324 -4.04 4.79 4.18
C SER A 324 -3.17 5.61 3.21
N SER A 325 -1.95 5.17 2.90
CA SER A 325 -0.89 6.00 2.31
C SER A 325 -0.51 7.20 3.18
N ILE A 326 0.70 7.70 2.94
CA ILE A 326 1.29 8.86 3.61
C ILE A 326 2.04 9.70 2.58
N SER A 327 2.32 10.96 2.90
CA SER A 327 2.95 11.92 1.97
C SER A 327 4.33 11.49 1.47
N ASP A 328 5.10 10.75 2.28
CA ASP A 328 6.42 10.25 1.88
C ASP A 328 6.37 8.90 1.14
N PHE A 329 5.21 8.23 1.13
CA PHE A 329 5.09 6.85 0.69
C PHE A 329 3.65 6.42 0.35
N ILE A 330 3.47 5.91 -0.86
CA ILE A 330 2.20 5.31 -1.28
C ILE A 330 2.08 3.86 -0.77
N GLY A 331 0.97 3.53 -0.12
CA GLY A 331 0.66 2.16 0.34
C GLY A 331 0.55 1.15 -0.81
N LEU A 332 0.77 -0.15 -0.56
CA LEU A 332 0.76 -1.18 -1.62
C LEU A 332 -0.61 -1.35 -2.27
N LYS A 333 -1.68 -1.30 -1.47
CA LYS A 333 -3.08 -1.36 -1.96
C LYS A 333 -3.33 -0.30 -3.01
N HIS A 334 -2.97 0.92 -2.64
CA HIS A 334 -3.07 2.11 -3.42
C HIS A 334 -2.22 2.09 -4.69
N LEU A 335 -0.95 1.68 -4.57
CA LEU A 335 -0.09 1.44 -5.72
C LEU A 335 -0.70 0.41 -6.68
N GLY A 336 -1.28 -0.67 -6.14
CA GLY A 336 -1.97 -1.69 -6.92
C GLY A 336 -3.14 -1.14 -7.72
N ILE A 337 -3.94 -0.23 -7.15
CA ILE A 337 -5.04 0.45 -7.86
C ILE A 337 -4.49 1.37 -8.97
N ILE A 338 -3.43 2.13 -8.70
CA ILE A 338 -2.79 3.00 -9.70
C ILE A 338 -2.29 2.18 -10.89
N LEU A 339 -1.54 1.10 -10.63
CA LEU A 339 -1.02 0.21 -11.67
C LEU A 339 -2.15 -0.46 -12.46
N LYS A 340 -3.27 -0.78 -11.81
CA LYS A 340 -4.46 -1.31 -12.49
C LYS A 340 -5.04 -0.30 -13.47
N HIS A 341 -5.22 0.96 -13.09
CA HIS A 341 -5.70 2.00 -14.01
C HIS A 341 -4.72 2.26 -15.14
N LEU A 342 -3.42 2.21 -14.85
CA LEU A 342 -2.39 2.34 -15.86
C LEU A 342 -2.49 1.20 -16.89
N ALA A 343 -2.67 -0.04 -16.44
CA ALA A 343 -2.83 -1.19 -17.31
C ALA A 343 -4.11 -1.15 -18.15
N VAL A 344 -5.21 -0.58 -17.63
CA VAL A 344 -6.46 -0.41 -18.38
C VAL A 344 -6.29 0.60 -19.52
N SER A 345 -5.41 1.58 -19.36
CA SER A 345 -5.05 2.53 -20.43
C SER A 345 -4.11 1.93 -21.49
N GLU A 346 -3.69 0.67 -21.34
CA GLU A 346 -2.92 -0.03 -22.35
C GLU A 346 -3.79 -0.35 -23.58
N THR A 347 -3.31 0.05 -24.74
CA THR A 347 -3.98 -0.18 -26.02
C THR A 347 -3.43 -1.42 -26.72
N LYS A 348 -2.18 -1.80 -26.42
CA LYS A 348 -1.52 -3.00 -26.93
C LYS A 348 -1.84 -4.20 -26.05
N SER A 349 -2.85 -4.98 -26.45
CA SER A 349 -3.18 -6.24 -25.78
C SER A 349 -2.46 -7.42 -26.43
N VAL A 350 -1.62 -8.12 -25.67
CA VAL A 350 -0.99 -9.37 -26.09
C VAL A 350 -1.95 -10.52 -25.82
N LYS A 351 -2.26 -11.31 -26.85
CA LYS A 351 -3.04 -12.54 -26.72
C LYS A 351 -2.34 -13.67 -27.45
N ARG A 352 -1.78 -14.60 -26.68
CA ARG A 352 -1.06 -15.76 -27.21
C ARG A 352 -2.05 -16.89 -27.52
N MET A 353 -1.85 -17.53 -28.66
CA MET A 353 -2.52 -18.78 -29.03
C MET A 353 -1.60 -19.95 -28.69
N TYR A 354 -2.17 -21.05 -28.20
CA TYR A 354 -1.43 -22.27 -27.86
C TYR A 354 -1.70 -23.37 -28.88
N ALA A 355 -0.69 -24.21 -29.11
CA ALA A 355 -0.86 -25.43 -29.88
C ALA A 355 -1.73 -26.44 -29.10
N SER A 356 -2.49 -27.28 -29.82
CA SER A 356 -3.49 -28.19 -29.25
C SER A 356 -2.93 -29.27 -28.33
N ASN A 357 -1.62 -29.48 -28.34
CA ASN A 357 -0.92 -30.44 -27.48
C ASN A 357 -0.65 -29.92 -26.07
N TYR A 358 -0.86 -28.63 -25.79
CA TYR A 358 -0.71 -28.06 -24.46
C TYR A 358 -2.01 -28.11 -23.67
N LYS A 359 -1.91 -28.47 -22.40
CA LYS A 359 -3.03 -28.42 -21.47
C LYS A 359 -3.12 -27.04 -20.83
N VAL A 360 -4.26 -26.38 -21.01
CA VAL A 360 -4.53 -25.09 -20.37
C VAL A 360 -4.92 -25.31 -18.92
N GLY A 361 -4.36 -24.52 -18.00
CA GLY A 361 -4.65 -24.60 -16.57
C GLY A 361 -3.77 -25.58 -15.78
N GLU A 362 -2.90 -26.34 -16.46
CA GLU A 362 -1.94 -27.25 -15.83
C GLU A 362 -0.50 -26.89 -16.24
N PRO A 363 0.52 -27.18 -15.42
CA PRO A 363 1.92 -27.09 -15.84
C PRO A 363 2.21 -28.05 -17.01
N ASN A 364 2.91 -27.55 -18.02
CA ASN A 364 3.36 -28.34 -19.18
C ASN A 364 4.88 -28.49 -19.13
N LEU A 365 5.37 -29.70 -18.83
CA LEU A 365 6.80 -29.98 -18.80
C LEU A 365 7.33 -30.31 -20.20
N ILE A 366 8.40 -29.64 -20.61
CA ILE A 366 9.10 -29.89 -21.86
C ILE A 366 10.56 -30.22 -21.54
N VAL A 367 11.01 -31.41 -21.95
CA VAL A 367 12.40 -31.86 -21.79
C VAL A 367 13.06 -31.88 -23.16
N CYS A 368 14.17 -31.13 -23.32
CA CYS A 368 14.94 -31.07 -24.55
C CYS A 368 16.43 -30.88 -24.24
N PRO A 369 17.35 -31.13 -25.19
CA PRO A 369 18.78 -30.89 -25.01
C PRO A 369 19.08 -29.43 -24.64
N ALA A 370 20.09 -29.20 -23.79
CA ALA A 370 20.44 -27.85 -23.31
C ALA A 370 20.68 -26.83 -24.44
N GLY A 371 21.29 -27.26 -25.56
CA GLY A 371 21.52 -26.42 -26.74
C GLY A 371 20.28 -26.06 -27.56
N GLU A 372 19.12 -26.66 -27.25
CA GLU A 372 17.86 -26.43 -27.94
C GLU A 372 16.83 -25.68 -27.10
N ILE A 373 17.05 -25.52 -25.79
CA ILE A 373 16.08 -24.92 -24.86
C ILE A 373 15.53 -23.59 -25.38
N LEU A 374 16.38 -22.62 -25.73
CA LEU A 374 15.94 -21.32 -26.23
C LEU A 374 15.19 -21.43 -27.57
N LYS A 375 15.57 -22.37 -28.45
CA LYS A 375 14.88 -22.60 -29.73
C LYS A 375 13.48 -23.16 -29.49
N VAL A 376 13.36 -24.10 -28.56
CA VAL A 376 12.08 -24.68 -28.14
C VAL A 376 11.21 -23.60 -27.49
N THR A 377 11.74 -22.79 -26.58
CA THR A 377 11.02 -21.65 -25.98
C THR A 377 10.51 -20.70 -27.07
N LEU A 378 11.35 -20.29 -28.02
CA LEU A 378 10.93 -19.42 -29.12
C LEU A 378 9.85 -20.07 -30.00
N SER A 379 9.93 -21.37 -30.23
CA SER A 379 8.91 -22.09 -31.03
C SER A 379 7.52 -22.03 -30.40
N ILE A 380 7.42 -21.94 -29.06
CA ILE A 380 6.14 -21.78 -28.34
C ILE A 380 5.50 -20.43 -28.69
N TYR A 381 6.28 -19.35 -28.71
CA TYR A 381 5.78 -18.01 -29.02
C TYR A 381 5.64 -17.74 -30.52
N MET A 382 6.24 -18.55 -31.39
CA MET A 382 6.17 -18.40 -32.86
C MET A 382 4.85 -18.89 -33.49
N HIS A 383 3.92 -19.43 -32.70
CA HIS A 383 2.64 -19.91 -33.22
C HIS A 383 1.79 -18.77 -33.84
N ASP A 384 1.82 -17.57 -33.24
CA ASP A 384 1.24 -16.34 -33.81
C ASP A 384 2.36 -15.34 -34.14
N ARG A 385 2.67 -15.22 -35.43
CA ARG A 385 3.77 -14.37 -35.93
C ARG A 385 3.47 -12.87 -35.85
N ASN A 386 2.22 -12.48 -35.60
CA ASN A 386 1.83 -11.07 -35.51
C ASN A 386 1.94 -10.52 -34.09
N GLN A 387 2.17 -11.38 -33.08
CA GLN A 387 2.36 -10.96 -31.70
C GLN A 387 3.81 -10.50 -31.46
N PRO A 388 4.03 -9.56 -30.52
CA PRO A 388 5.38 -9.14 -30.15
C PRO A 388 6.18 -10.29 -29.53
N LEU A 389 7.50 -10.15 -29.44
CA LEU A 389 8.34 -11.09 -28.69
C LEU A 389 7.91 -11.12 -27.20
N PRO A 390 8.10 -12.25 -26.50
CA PRO A 390 7.83 -12.30 -25.07
C PRO A 390 8.76 -11.39 -24.29
N LEU A 391 8.24 -10.83 -23.19
CA LEU A 391 9.00 -10.01 -22.25
C LEU A 391 9.28 -10.80 -20.96
N SER A 392 9.94 -10.15 -20.00
CA SER A 392 10.32 -10.75 -18.70
C SER A 392 9.14 -11.10 -17.80
N ASP A 393 7.91 -10.71 -18.17
CA ASP A 393 6.69 -11.16 -17.53
C ASP A 393 6.19 -12.50 -18.05
N GLU A 394 6.49 -12.84 -19.30
CA GLU A 394 6.13 -14.12 -19.93
C GLU A 394 7.24 -15.17 -19.78
N VAL A 395 8.51 -14.77 -19.78
CA VAL A 395 9.64 -15.72 -19.75
C VAL A 395 10.58 -15.39 -18.59
N LEU A 396 10.79 -16.36 -17.71
CA LEU A 396 11.85 -16.34 -16.70
C LEU A 396 12.92 -17.37 -17.09
N VAL A 397 14.11 -16.88 -17.42
CA VAL A 397 15.28 -17.74 -17.65
C VAL A 397 16.00 -17.91 -16.31
N CYS A 398 15.96 -19.13 -15.79
CA CYS A 398 16.64 -19.46 -14.55
C CYS A 398 18.16 -19.43 -14.74
N HIS A 399 18.83 -19.09 -13.64
CA HIS A 399 20.26 -19.08 -13.37
C HIS A 399 20.51 -19.75 -12.02
N THR A 400 21.76 -20.10 -11.71
CA THR A 400 22.12 -20.75 -10.44
C THR A 400 21.88 -19.87 -9.21
N ASP A 401 21.82 -18.55 -9.42
CA ASP A 401 21.56 -17.51 -8.44
C ASP A 401 20.10 -16.99 -8.47
N THR A 402 19.23 -17.58 -9.29
CA THR A 402 17.80 -17.24 -9.30
C THR A 402 17.20 -17.44 -7.92
N THR A 403 16.50 -16.40 -7.46
CA THR A 403 15.98 -16.32 -6.10
C THR A 403 14.55 -16.86 -5.99
N ILE A 404 14.17 -17.25 -4.77
CA ILE A 404 12.78 -17.67 -4.47
C ILE A 404 11.79 -16.52 -4.78
N ASP A 405 12.17 -15.27 -4.55
CA ASP A 405 11.32 -14.11 -4.81
C ASP A 405 11.01 -13.94 -6.31
N GLU A 406 12.00 -14.15 -7.19
CA GLU A 406 11.80 -14.08 -8.64
C GLU A 406 10.85 -15.18 -9.13
N ILE A 407 11.02 -16.40 -8.62
CA ILE A 407 10.15 -17.53 -8.91
C ILE A 407 8.73 -17.26 -8.41
N GLU A 408 8.57 -16.78 -7.17
CA GLU A 408 7.26 -16.48 -6.60
C GLU A 408 6.53 -15.43 -7.43
N ILE A 409 7.21 -14.35 -7.80
CA ILE A 409 6.64 -13.29 -8.65
C ILE A 409 6.24 -13.86 -10.01
N PHE A 410 7.08 -14.69 -10.63
CA PHE A 410 6.78 -15.35 -11.88
C PHE A 410 5.54 -16.26 -11.78
N TRP A 411 5.43 -17.08 -10.73
CA TRP A 411 4.23 -17.90 -10.50
C TRP A 411 2.99 -17.10 -10.22
N ARG A 412 3.08 -16.01 -9.46
CA ARG A 412 1.93 -15.11 -9.24
C ARG A 412 1.42 -14.52 -10.55
N ARG A 413 2.32 -14.13 -11.47
CA ARG A 413 1.93 -13.68 -12.82
C ARG A 413 1.25 -14.79 -13.60
N ALA A 414 1.83 -15.99 -13.60
CA ALA A 414 1.28 -17.12 -14.34
C ALA A 414 -0.09 -17.58 -13.83
N VAL A 415 -0.26 -17.71 -12.51
CA VAL A 415 -1.44 -18.28 -11.85
C VAL A 415 -2.59 -17.28 -11.77
N PHE A 416 -2.32 -16.00 -11.49
CA PHE A 416 -3.35 -14.97 -11.38
C PHE A 416 -3.61 -14.21 -12.70
N ALA A 417 -2.97 -14.61 -13.80
CA ALA A 417 -3.24 -14.05 -15.12
C ALA A 417 -4.68 -14.35 -15.59
N ASP A 418 -5.16 -13.56 -16.55
CA ASP A 418 -6.44 -13.76 -17.24
C ASP A 418 -6.37 -14.80 -18.38
N GLY A 419 -5.30 -15.61 -18.42
CA GLY A 419 -5.09 -16.66 -19.41
C GLY A 419 -4.71 -16.18 -20.83
N ARG A 420 -4.41 -14.88 -21.01
CA ARG A 420 -4.04 -14.34 -22.34
C ARG A 420 -2.59 -14.56 -22.74
N LYS A 421 -1.69 -14.75 -21.77
CA LYS A 421 -0.24 -14.87 -21.98
C LYS A 421 0.24 -16.28 -21.69
N ILE A 422 1.38 -16.64 -22.31
CA ILE A 422 2.08 -17.90 -22.02
C ILE A 422 3.23 -17.58 -21.07
N HIS A 423 3.36 -18.37 -20.01
CA HIS A 423 4.42 -18.21 -19.03
C HIS A 423 5.38 -19.41 -19.12
N CYS A 424 6.64 -19.16 -19.48
CA CYS A 424 7.68 -20.18 -19.57
C CYS A 424 8.78 -19.97 -18.51
N LEU A 425 8.92 -20.96 -17.62
CA LEU A 425 10.10 -21.10 -16.76
C LEU A 425 11.16 -21.91 -17.50
N VAL A 426 12.29 -21.30 -17.81
CA VAL A 426 13.33 -21.85 -18.68
C VAL A 426 14.55 -22.22 -17.84
N ASN A 427 15.22 -23.34 -18.13
CA ASN A 427 16.33 -23.89 -17.34
C ASN A 427 15.97 -24.18 -15.87
N ALA A 428 14.75 -24.65 -15.59
CA ALA A 428 14.35 -24.94 -14.21
C ALA A 428 15.23 -26.01 -13.53
N ASP A 429 15.95 -26.83 -14.31
CA ASP A 429 16.86 -27.88 -13.86
C ASP A 429 18.15 -27.37 -13.22
N ILE A 430 18.54 -26.10 -13.44
CA ILE A 430 19.77 -25.53 -12.86
C ILE A 430 19.54 -24.84 -11.51
N LEU A 431 18.28 -24.76 -11.07
CA LEU A 431 17.95 -24.26 -9.74
C LEU A 431 18.59 -25.15 -8.68
N ASN A 432 19.12 -24.54 -7.62
CA ASN A 432 19.61 -25.32 -6.48
C ASN A 432 18.43 -26.02 -5.78
N TYR A 433 18.75 -27.02 -4.95
CA TYR A 433 17.74 -27.85 -4.29
C TYR A 433 16.71 -27.03 -3.50
N ASP A 434 17.15 -26.07 -2.69
CA ASP A 434 16.27 -25.26 -1.84
C ASP A 434 15.31 -24.40 -2.67
N VAL A 435 15.78 -23.82 -3.77
CA VAL A 435 14.96 -23.02 -4.68
C VAL A 435 14.03 -23.92 -5.50
N GLY A 436 14.51 -25.09 -5.96
CA GLY A 436 13.69 -26.07 -6.67
C GLY A 436 12.51 -26.58 -5.84
N GLU A 437 12.77 -26.98 -4.59
CA GLU A 437 11.72 -27.40 -3.66
C GLU A 437 10.72 -26.25 -3.38
N ALA A 438 11.23 -25.04 -3.15
CA ALA A 438 10.38 -23.87 -2.95
C ALA A 438 9.53 -23.55 -4.20
N THR A 439 10.06 -23.75 -5.40
CA THR A 439 9.38 -23.50 -6.68
C THR A 439 8.10 -24.33 -6.78
N GLU A 440 8.19 -25.63 -6.48
CA GLU A 440 7.04 -26.54 -6.52
C GLU A 440 6.02 -26.21 -5.42
N ARG A 441 6.51 -26.03 -4.19
CA ARG A 441 5.66 -25.71 -3.03
C ARG A 441 4.87 -24.42 -3.24
N ILE A 442 5.52 -23.36 -3.73
CA ILE A 442 4.88 -22.06 -3.97
C ILE A 442 3.82 -22.17 -5.07
N LEU A 443 4.13 -22.89 -6.16
CA LEU A 443 3.16 -23.11 -7.23
C LEU A 443 1.90 -23.82 -6.70
N HIS A 444 2.08 -24.88 -5.91
CA HIS A 444 0.98 -25.60 -5.29
C HIS A 444 0.15 -24.71 -4.35
N ASP A 445 0.80 -23.93 -3.48
CA ASP A 445 0.12 -23.01 -2.55
C ASP A 445 -0.70 -21.94 -3.31
N LEU A 446 -0.17 -21.40 -4.41
CA LEU A 446 -0.86 -20.40 -5.23
C LEU A 446 -2.06 -20.99 -5.97
N ILE A 447 -1.94 -22.22 -6.49
CA ILE A 447 -3.05 -22.94 -7.13
C ILE A 447 -4.18 -23.15 -6.10
N LEU A 448 -3.87 -23.61 -4.89
CA LEU A 448 -4.86 -23.74 -3.82
C LEU A 448 -5.53 -22.41 -3.47
N GLU A 449 -4.77 -21.32 -3.44
CA GLU A 449 -5.32 -19.98 -3.21
C GLU A 449 -6.36 -19.59 -4.27
N THR A 450 -6.15 -19.96 -5.54
CA THR A 450 -7.15 -19.70 -6.59
C THR A 450 -8.45 -20.49 -6.39
N TYR A 451 -8.37 -21.77 -6.02
CA TYR A 451 -9.55 -22.60 -5.74
C TYR A 451 -10.40 -22.03 -4.60
N HIS A 452 -9.76 -21.56 -3.52
CA HIS A 452 -10.47 -20.94 -2.41
C HIS A 452 -11.16 -19.62 -2.80
N LYS A 453 -10.58 -18.85 -3.74
CA LYS A 453 -11.18 -17.61 -4.24
C LYS A 453 -12.33 -17.84 -5.23
N THR A 454 -12.28 -18.90 -6.03
CA THR A 454 -13.28 -19.18 -7.07
C THR A 454 -14.43 -20.07 -6.61
N GLY A 455 -14.40 -20.60 -5.37
CA GLY A 455 -15.54 -21.30 -4.75
C GLY A 455 -16.04 -22.51 -5.54
N THR A 456 -15.17 -23.20 -6.27
CA THR A 456 -15.51 -24.41 -7.02
C THR A 456 -14.79 -25.59 -6.38
N GLY A 457 -15.49 -26.25 -5.45
CA GLY A 457 -15.15 -27.58 -4.95
C GLY A 457 -15.69 -28.68 -5.85
#